data_AF-A0A7Y4VR83-F1
#
_entry.id   AF-A0A7Y4VR83-F1
#
_cell.length_a   1.000
_cell.length_b   1.000
_cell.length_c   1.000
_cell.angle_alpha   90.00
_cell.angle_beta   90.00
_cell.angle_gamma   90.00
#
_symmetry.space_group_name_H-M   'P 1'
#
loop_
_entity.id
_entity.type
_entity.pdbx_description
1 polymer ?
#
loop_
_entity_poly.entity_id
_entity_poly.type
_entity_poly.pdbx_seq_one_letter_code
_entity_poly.pdbx_strand_id
1 'polypeptide(L)'
;MANPEHVEIVKKGSVAIAKWREHHQMARLDLRWADMRGAELSLANLNGASLYRAKLNEANLNRANLNHANLHCADLREANLPWADLRGADLRGADLRGADLRRANLSRANLNGAKLNGVTLLEANLTGADLRGADFDKALSIFTTFDDVDLSDAKNLETIVHHAPSTVGVDTLFKSKGRIPEAFLRGCGVPEVLIEYLPSLIGQMQPIQFYSCFISYSGKDDAFARRLHARLQAEKLRVWFAPEDMRGGRKSERQIDEAIRLHDRLLLVLSEYSMNSEWVIREIKKARKKEKETGKDVLFPIALVPYAKIQAWECLDHDTGEDLAQKIREFHIPTNFSKWKTEDEFEKAFAALMRDLRRQDDPKPNS
;
A
#
# COMPACT_ATOMS: atom_id res chain seq x y z
N MET A 1 21.48 -6.17 18.46
CA MET A 1 21.61 -7.58 18.87
C MET A 1 20.21 -8.10 19.19
N ALA A 2 19.87 -9.35 18.84
CA ALA A 2 18.58 -9.96 19.19
C ALA A 2 18.39 -10.06 20.71
N ASN A 3 17.15 -10.17 21.16
CA ASN A 3 16.86 -10.57 22.54
C ASN A 3 17.09 -12.09 22.66
N PRO A 4 18.02 -12.56 23.52
CA PRO A 4 18.32 -13.98 23.67
C PRO A 4 17.11 -14.83 24.05
N GLU A 5 16.22 -14.33 24.91
CA GLU A 5 15.02 -15.05 25.33
C GLU A 5 14.06 -15.25 24.15
N HIS A 6 13.87 -14.22 23.32
CA HIS A 6 13.04 -14.32 22.11
C HIS A 6 13.61 -15.34 21.13
N VAL A 7 14.93 -15.36 20.95
CA VAL A 7 15.59 -16.34 20.07
C VAL A 7 15.39 -17.76 20.60
N GLU A 8 15.54 -17.98 21.91
CA GLU A 8 15.30 -19.29 22.53
C GLU A 8 13.85 -19.76 22.40
N ILE A 9 12.88 -18.85 22.55
CA ILE A 9 11.46 -19.16 22.33
C ILE A 9 11.23 -19.59 20.88
N VAL A 10 11.78 -18.85 19.91
CA VAL A 10 11.58 -19.12 18.49
C VAL A 10 12.27 -20.41 18.05
N LYS A 11 13.46 -20.70 18.58
CA LYS A 11 14.15 -21.98 18.32
C LYS A 11 13.40 -23.20 18.84
N LYS A 12 12.53 -23.04 19.85
CA LYS A 12 11.64 -24.10 20.34
C LYS A 12 10.41 -24.33 19.43
N GLY A 13 10.27 -23.56 18.34
CA GLY A 13 9.25 -23.74 17.32
C GLY A 13 7.92 -23.03 17.60
N SER A 14 6.96 -23.23 16.70
CA SER A 14 5.70 -22.47 16.68
C SER A 14 4.83 -22.63 17.94
N VAL A 15 4.86 -23.78 18.61
CA VAL A 15 4.12 -24.01 19.87
C VAL A 15 4.65 -23.13 21.00
N ALA A 16 5.96 -22.95 21.11
CA ALA A 16 6.55 -22.08 22.13
C ALA A 16 6.22 -20.61 21.84
N ILE A 17 6.24 -20.21 20.57
CA ILE A 17 5.83 -18.87 20.13
C ILE A 17 4.35 -18.64 20.47
N ALA A 18 3.47 -19.61 20.22
CA ALA A 18 2.05 -19.50 20.54
C ALA A 18 1.82 -19.27 22.04
N LYS A 19 2.45 -20.08 22.90
CA LYS A 19 2.40 -19.89 24.36
C LYS A 19 2.92 -18.53 24.80
N TRP A 20 4.02 -18.06 24.21
CA TRP A 20 4.54 -16.73 24.53
C TRP A 20 3.54 -15.62 24.14
N ARG A 21 2.87 -15.75 22.99
CA ARG A 21 1.87 -14.81 22.49
C ARG A 21 0.59 -14.74 23.33
N GLU A 22 0.24 -15.79 24.07
CA GLU A 22 -0.92 -15.77 25.00
C GLU A 22 -0.78 -14.65 26.04
N HIS A 23 0.44 -14.45 26.54
CA HIS A 23 0.76 -13.41 27.53
C HIS A 23 1.29 -12.11 26.89
N HIS A 24 1.66 -12.14 25.60
CA HIS A 24 2.33 -11.04 24.90
C HIS A 24 1.71 -10.72 23.55
N GLN A 25 0.39 -10.50 23.52
CA GLN A 25 -0.40 -10.38 22.30
C GLN A 25 0.12 -9.31 21.33
N MET A 26 0.54 -8.15 21.85
CA MET A 26 1.01 -6.99 21.06
C MET A 26 2.53 -6.81 21.07
N ALA A 27 3.27 -7.61 21.82
CA ALA A 27 4.72 -7.45 21.91
C ALA A 27 5.42 -7.91 20.62
N ARG A 28 6.53 -7.27 20.27
CA ARG A 28 7.32 -7.65 19.09
C ARG A 28 8.46 -8.57 19.52
N LEU A 29 8.60 -9.70 18.83
CA LEU A 29 9.78 -10.55 18.98
C LEU A 29 10.99 -9.85 18.33
N ASP A 30 11.98 -9.51 19.14
CA ASP A 30 13.28 -8.99 18.70
C ASP A 30 14.24 -10.14 18.36
N LEU A 31 14.39 -10.40 17.06
CA LEU A 31 15.16 -11.49 16.47
C LEU A 31 16.21 -10.95 15.47
N ARG A 32 16.63 -9.69 15.63
CA ARG A 32 17.57 -9.03 14.72
C ARG A 32 18.92 -9.75 14.73
N TRP A 33 19.47 -10.05 13.55
CA TRP A 33 20.70 -10.83 13.38
C TRP A 33 20.65 -12.27 13.92
N ALA A 34 19.48 -12.78 14.34
CA ALA A 34 19.37 -14.13 14.89
C ALA A 34 19.69 -15.19 13.84
N ASP A 35 20.33 -16.28 14.27
CA ASP A 35 20.58 -17.46 13.45
C ASP A 35 19.48 -18.51 13.70
N MET A 36 18.63 -18.70 12.69
CA MET A 36 17.46 -19.56 12.68
C MET A 36 17.40 -20.36 11.35
N ARG A 37 18.57 -20.73 10.84
CA ARG A 37 18.69 -21.56 9.62
C ARG A 37 18.02 -22.91 9.83
N GLY A 38 17.22 -23.33 8.86
CA GLY A 38 16.44 -24.58 8.94
C GLY A 38 15.42 -24.61 10.09
N ALA A 39 15.07 -23.47 10.69
CA ALA A 39 14.15 -23.47 11.83
C ALA A 39 12.73 -23.93 11.44
N GLU A 40 12.12 -24.75 12.28
CA GLU A 40 10.74 -25.22 12.13
C GLU A 40 9.76 -24.19 12.71
N LEU A 41 9.31 -23.27 11.85
CA LEU A 41 8.46 -22.13 12.18
C LEU A 41 7.11 -22.19 11.46
N SER A 42 6.68 -23.37 11.03
CA SER A 42 5.38 -23.56 10.41
C SER A 42 4.26 -23.15 11.38
N LEU A 43 3.28 -22.39 10.88
CA LEU A 43 2.19 -21.78 11.67
C LEU A 43 2.64 -20.79 12.77
N ALA A 44 3.91 -20.39 12.82
CA ALA A 44 4.41 -19.47 13.84
C ALA A 44 3.77 -18.07 13.72
N ASN A 45 3.43 -17.47 14.86
CA ASN A 45 2.94 -16.08 14.92
C ASN A 45 4.09 -15.10 15.15
N LEU A 46 4.71 -14.67 14.04
CA LEU A 46 5.80 -13.70 13.97
C LEU A 46 5.31 -12.31 13.54
N ASN A 47 4.02 -12.00 13.74
CA ASN A 47 3.44 -10.69 13.41
C ASN A 47 4.23 -9.55 14.07
N GLY A 48 4.69 -8.59 13.27
CA GLY A 48 5.47 -7.43 13.70
C GLY A 48 6.86 -7.77 14.25
N ALA A 49 7.34 -9.00 14.13
CA ALA A 49 8.67 -9.39 14.63
C ALA A 49 9.78 -8.60 13.92
N SER A 50 10.86 -8.31 14.66
CA SER A 50 12.06 -7.69 14.11
C SER A 50 13.06 -8.77 13.73
N LEU A 51 13.13 -9.09 12.45
CA LEU A 51 14.00 -10.09 11.82
C LEU A 51 15.08 -9.43 10.94
N TYR A 52 15.42 -8.17 11.21
CA TYR A 52 16.44 -7.42 10.47
C TYR A 52 17.75 -8.21 10.41
N ARG A 53 18.23 -8.53 9.20
CA ARG A 53 19.42 -9.36 8.95
C ARG A 53 19.43 -10.73 9.64
N ALA A 54 18.26 -11.28 9.98
CA ALA A 54 18.18 -12.65 10.50
C ALA A 54 18.56 -13.66 9.42
N LYS A 55 19.14 -14.80 9.83
CA LYS A 55 19.42 -15.93 8.96
C LYS A 55 18.30 -16.95 9.08
N LEU A 56 17.51 -17.07 8.03
CA LEU A 56 16.34 -17.94 7.88
C LEU A 56 16.46 -18.82 6.63
N ASN A 57 17.65 -19.00 6.05
CA ASN A 57 17.81 -19.89 4.91
C ASN A 57 17.36 -21.30 5.29
N GLU A 58 16.64 -21.94 4.37
CA GLU A 58 16.00 -23.27 4.54
C GLU A 58 14.97 -23.35 5.68
N ALA A 59 14.59 -22.23 6.33
CA ALA A 59 13.60 -22.28 7.40
C ALA A 59 12.21 -22.67 6.87
N ASN A 60 11.49 -23.48 7.64
CA ASN A 60 10.11 -23.85 7.35
C ASN A 60 9.16 -22.81 7.94
N LEU A 61 8.65 -21.91 7.10
CA LEU A 61 7.70 -20.84 7.43
C LEU A 61 6.33 -21.09 6.80
N ASN A 62 6.00 -22.34 6.47
CA ASN A 62 4.69 -22.70 5.91
C ASN A 62 3.55 -22.20 6.81
N ARG A 63 2.63 -21.41 6.25
CA ARG A 63 1.52 -20.75 6.95
C ARG A 63 1.93 -19.85 8.13
N ALA A 64 3.19 -19.41 8.21
CA ALA A 64 3.63 -18.49 9.24
C ALA A 64 2.95 -17.12 9.06
N ASN A 65 2.58 -16.48 10.18
CA ASN A 65 2.10 -15.11 10.18
C ASN A 65 3.29 -14.16 10.37
N LEU A 66 3.73 -13.52 9.29
CA LEU A 66 4.81 -12.55 9.21
C LEU A 66 4.28 -11.15 8.87
N ASN A 67 2.99 -10.87 9.12
CA ASN A 67 2.39 -9.57 8.87
C ASN A 67 3.22 -8.48 9.53
N HIS A 68 3.51 -7.41 8.79
CA HIS A 68 4.29 -6.27 9.29
C HIS A 68 5.64 -6.63 9.93
N ALA A 69 6.19 -7.82 9.69
CA ALA A 69 7.50 -8.20 10.18
C ALA A 69 8.58 -7.38 9.45
N ASN A 70 9.65 -7.03 10.18
CA ASN A 70 10.82 -6.40 9.59
C ASN A 70 11.83 -7.48 9.21
N LEU A 71 11.85 -7.88 7.95
CA LEU A 71 12.77 -8.85 7.32
C LEU A 71 13.84 -8.13 6.46
N HIS A 72 14.09 -6.84 6.72
CA HIS A 72 15.05 -6.06 5.93
C HIS A 72 16.44 -6.71 5.98
N CYS A 73 17.02 -6.96 4.80
CA CYS A 73 18.26 -7.70 4.59
C CYS A 73 18.31 -9.10 5.25
N ALA A 74 17.16 -9.73 5.55
CA ALA A 74 17.12 -11.10 6.02
C ALA A 74 17.57 -12.07 4.91
N ASP A 75 18.20 -13.17 5.32
CA ASP A 75 18.56 -14.27 4.44
C ASP A 75 17.47 -15.34 4.50
N LEU A 76 16.66 -15.44 3.44
CA LEU A 76 15.52 -16.35 3.27
C LEU A 76 15.77 -17.33 2.11
N ARG A 77 17.03 -17.55 1.72
CA ARG A 77 17.37 -18.44 0.61
C ARG A 77 16.80 -19.83 0.86
N GLU A 78 16.12 -20.38 -0.14
CA GLU A 78 15.50 -21.71 -0.08
C GLU A 78 14.51 -21.89 1.10
N ALA A 79 14.01 -20.80 1.69
CA ALA A 79 13.01 -20.88 2.75
C ALA A 79 11.66 -21.37 2.21
N ASN A 80 10.97 -22.18 3.01
CA ASN A 80 9.67 -22.74 2.67
C ASN A 80 8.57 -21.84 3.24
N LEU A 81 8.04 -20.91 2.45
CA LEU A 81 6.99 -19.95 2.82
C LEU A 81 5.59 -20.18 2.16
N PRO A 82 5.16 -21.41 1.77
CA PRO A 82 3.82 -21.59 1.26
C PRO A 82 2.76 -21.06 2.22
N TRP A 83 1.76 -20.35 1.69
CA TRP A 83 0.67 -19.76 2.47
C TRP A 83 1.10 -18.80 3.58
N ALA A 84 2.37 -18.35 3.61
CA ALA A 84 2.82 -17.39 4.60
C ALA A 84 2.11 -16.05 4.40
N ASP A 85 1.79 -15.40 5.51
CA ASP A 85 1.14 -14.09 5.50
C ASP A 85 2.19 -13.00 5.73
N LEU A 86 2.65 -12.36 4.66
CA LEU A 86 3.72 -11.35 4.62
C LEU A 86 3.15 -9.94 4.38
N ARG A 87 1.86 -9.70 4.64
CA ARG A 87 1.24 -8.41 4.30
C ARG A 87 1.93 -7.27 5.02
N GLY A 88 2.32 -6.26 4.25
CA GLY A 88 3.01 -5.10 4.78
C GLY A 88 4.34 -5.40 5.48
N ALA A 89 4.95 -6.57 5.25
CA ALA A 89 6.28 -6.89 5.76
C ALA A 89 7.34 -6.06 5.04
N ASP A 90 8.43 -5.73 5.74
CA ASP A 90 9.58 -5.05 5.17
C ASP A 90 10.64 -6.08 4.76
N LEU A 91 10.72 -6.39 3.48
CA LEU A 91 11.66 -7.34 2.85
C LEU A 91 12.76 -6.61 2.05
N ARG A 92 12.98 -5.32 2.31
CA ARG A 92 13.97 -4.53 1.58
C ARG A 92 15.35 -5.19 1.61
N GLY A 93 15.93 -5.41 0.43
CA GLY A 93 17.23 -6.07 0.29
C GLY A 93 17.31 -7.50 0.84
N ALA A 94 16.18 -8.15 1.16
CA ALA A 94 16.16 -9.53 1.60
C ALA A 94 16.58 -10.47 0.46
N ASP A 95 17.18 -11.60 0.82
CA ASP A 95 17.63 -12.61 -0.13
C ASP A 95 16.66 -13.80 -0.09
N LEU A 96 15.74 -13.87 -1.07
CA LEU A 96 14.74 -14.95 -1.18
C LEU A 96 15.06 -15.91 -2.34
N ARG A 97 16.33 -15.99 -2.76
CA ARG A 97 16.68 -16.84 -3.91
C ARG A 97 16.30 -18.29 -3.65
N GLY A 98 15.58 -18.89 -4.61
CA GLY A 98 15.08 -20.26 -4.52
C GLY A 98 13.98 -20.49 -3.46
N ALA A 99 13.46 -19.45 -2.82
CA ALA A 99 12.40 -19.61 -1.83
C ALA A 99 11.07 -20.07 -2.46
N ASP A 100 10.26 -20.77 -1.67
CA ASP A 100 8.92 -21.20 -2.04
C ASP A 100 7.88 -20.24 -1.45
N LEU A 101 7.29 -19.38 -2.28
CA LEU A 101 6.24 -18.42 -1.90
C LEU A 101 4.85 -18.83 -2.42
N ARG A 102 4.62 -20.11 -2.70
CA ARG A 102 3.33 -20.56 -3.24
C ARG A 102 2.18 -20.15 -2.32
N ARG A 103 1.21 -19.42 -2.85
CA ARG A 103 0.03 -18.91 -2.12
C ARG A 103 0.36 -17.97 -0.96
N ALA A 104 1.59 -17.45 -0.89
CA ALA A 104 1.96 -16.46 0.09
C ALA A 104 1.27 -15.12 -0.22
N ASN A 105 0.90 -14.40 0.84
CA ASN A 105 0.32 -13.07 0.72
C ASN A 105 1.39 -12.01 0.99
N LEU A 106 1.97 -11.46 -0.07
CA LEU A 106 2.95 -10.37 -0.02
C LEU A 106 2.32 -9.01 -0.31
N SER A 107 0.98 -8.89 -0.22
CA SER A 107 0.33 -7.63 -0.56
C SER A 107 0.88 -6.50 0.34
N ARG A 108 1.28 -5.40 -0.32
CA ARG A 108 1.91 -4.23 0.30
C ARG A 108 3.24 -4.49 1.01
N ALA A 109 3.86 -5.65 0.81
CA ALA A 109 5.20 -5.87 1.30
C ALA A 109 6.18 -4.92 0.61
N ASN A 110 7.21 -4.48 1.32
CA ASN A 110 8.30 -3.72 0.73
C ASN A 110 9.40 -4.66 0.28
N LEU A 111 9.47 -4.95 -1.02
CA LEU A 111 10.45 -5.83 -1.65
C LEU A 111 11.54 -5.02 -2.37
N ASN A 112 11.72 -3.74 -2.04
CA ASN A 112 12.69 -2.89 -2.73
C ASN A 112 14.10 -3.50 -2.62
N GLY A 113 14.72 -3.76 -3.77
CA GLY A 113 16.03 -4.40 -3.88
C GLY A 113 16.09 -5.87 -3.41
N ALA A 114 14.96 -6.53 -3.16
CA ALA A 114 14.93 -7.95 -2.78
C ALA A 114 15.40 -8.85 -3.93
N LYS A 115 16.09 -9.95 -3.60
CA LYS A 115 16.54 -10.94 -4.57
C LYS A 115 15.52 -12.07 -4.62
N LEU A 116 14.75 -12.15 -5.70
CA LEU A 116 13.69 -13.15 -5.93
C LEU A 116 14.13 -14.18 -6.98
N ASN A 117 15.43 -14.35 -7.22
CA ASN A 117 15.91 -15.22 -8.29
C ASN A 117 15.50 -16.68 -8.04
N GLY A 118 14.87 -17.32 -9.01
CA GLY A 118 14.39 -18.70 -8.88
C GLY A 118 13.27 -18.90 -7.85
N VAL A 119 12.62 -17.84 -7.37
CA VAL A 119 11.50 -17.95 -6.42
C VAL A 119 10.28 -18.58 -7.10
N THR A 120 9.47 -19.32 -6.35
CA THR A 120 8.17 -19.84 -6.85
C THR A 120 7.01 -19.01 -6.34
N LEU A 121 6.22 -18.40 -7.24
CA LEU A 121 5.11 -17.48 -6.94
C LEU A 121 3.71 -18.03 -7.29
N LEU A 122 3.52 -19.36 -7.36
CA LEU A 122 2.21 -19.95 -7.68
C LEU A 122 1.11 -19.38 -6.78
N GLU A 123 0.10 -18.73 -7.35
CA GLU A 123 -1.02 -18.10 -6.64
C GLU A 123 -0.58 -17.10 -5.53
N ALA A 124 0.64 -16.58 -5.62
CA ALA A 124 1.12 -15.56 -4.70
C ALA A 124 0.47 -14.20 -5.00
N ASN A 125 0.20 -13.44 -3.95
CA ASN A 125 -0.41 -12.11 -4.06
C ASN A 125 0.66 -11.03 -3.80
N LEU A 126 1.04 -10.26 -4.83
CA LEU A 126 1.96 -9.12 -4.73
C LEU A 126 1.22 -7.77 -4.78
N THR A 127 -0.10 -7.74 -4.58
CA THR A 127 -0.90 -6.53 -4.77
C THR A 127 -0.37 -5.34 -3.95
N GLY A 128 -0.02 -4.25 -4.63
CA GLY A 128 0.49 -3.03 -4.01
C GLY A 128 1.86 -3.17 -3.33
N ALA A 129 2.61 -4.24 -3.59
CA ALA A 129 3.97 -4.39 -3.11
C ALA A 129 4.94 -3.38 -3.77
N ASP A 130 5.96 -2.95 -3.03
CA ASP A 130 7.04 -2.13 -3.58
C ASP A 130 8.11 -3.04 -4.19
N LEU A 131 8.12 -3.14 -5.52
CA LEU A 131 9.00 -4.03 -6.29
C LEU A 131 10.23 -3.32 -6.89
N ARG A 132 10.48 -2.05 -6.54
CA ARG A 132 11.57 -1.27 -7.14
C ARG A 132 12.93 -1.93 -6.91
N GLY A 133 13.65 -2.22 -7.98
CA GLY A 133 14.95 -2.89 -7.93
C GLY A 133 14.90 -4.36 -7.49
N ALA A 134 13.72 -4.94 -7.27
CA ALA A 134 13.57 -6.37 -7.00
C ALA A 134 14.02 -7.17 -8.22
N ASP A 135 14.73 -8.26 -7.99
CA ASP A 135 15.33 -9.08 -9.04
C ASP A 135 14.56 -10.39 -9.21
N PHE A 136 13.89 -10.56 -10.35
CA PHE A 136 13.06 -11.72 -10.65
C PHE A 136 13.75 -12.75 -11.55
N ASP A 137 15.09 -12.76 -11.64
CA ASP A 137 15.81 -13.67 -12.53
C ASP A 137 15.34 -15.12 -12.37
N LYS A 138 14.73 -15.70 -13.41
CA LYS A 138 14.21 -17.08 -13.43
C LYS A 138 13.14 -17.38 -12.36
N ALA A 139 12.45 -16.37 -11.85
CA ALA A 139 11.29 -16.61 -11.00
C ALA A 139 10.20 -17.39 -11.76
N LEU A 140 9.46 -18.24 -11.05
CA LEU A 140 8.34 -19.01 -11.60
C LEU A 140 7.02 -18.34 -11.23
N SER A 141 6.28 -17.85 -12.23
CA SER A 141 4.99 -17.18 -12.06
C SER A 141 3.84 -18.05 -12.59
N ILE A 142 2.83 -18.28 -11.77
CA ILE A 142 1.68 -19.13 -12.09
C ILE A 142 0.48 -18.59 -11.32
N PHE A 143 -0.53 -18.02 -11.99
CA PHE A 143 -1.68 -17.37 -11.31
C PHE A 143 -1.28 -16.32 -10.26
N THR A 144 -0.13 -15.67 -10.44
CA THR A 144 0.39 -14.65 -9.53
C THR A 144 -0.33 -13.32 -9.76
N THR A 145 -0.58 -12.54 -8.72
CA THR A 145 -1.23 -11.22 -8.83
C THR A 145 -0.20 -10.10 -8.75
N PHE A 146 -0.04 -9.35 -9.83
CA PHE A 146 0.78 -8.13 -9.95
C PHE A 146 -0.11 -6.90 -10.10
N ASP A 147 -1.10 -6.75 -9.21
CA ASP A 147 -2.00 -5.59 -9.22
C ASP A 147 -1.47 -4.48 -8.32
N ASP A 148 -1.76 -3.24 -8.64
CA ASP A 148 -1.38 -2.02 -7.93
C ASP A 148 0.14 -1.82 -7.70
N VAL A 149 0.99 -2.48 -8.49
CA VAL A 149 2.46 -2.41 -8.36
C VAL A 149 3.10 -1.49 -9.40
N ASP A 150 4.32 -1.03 -9.11
CA ASP A 150 5.20 -0.37 -10.08
C ASP A 150 6.31 -1.35 -10.47
N LEU A 151 6.29 -1.80 -11.72
CA LEU A 151 7.25 -2.74 -12.30
C LEU A 151 8.41 -2.04 -13.01
N SER A 152 8.41 -0.70 -13.06
CA SER A 152 9.28 0.05 -13.95
C SER A 152 10.77 -0.03 -13.64
N ASP A 153 11.11 -0.33 -12.39
CA ASP A 153 12.48 -0.53 -11.93
C ASP A 153 12.72 -1.98 -11.45
N ALA A 154 11.76 -2.88 -11.63
CA ALA A 154 11.94 -4.31 -11.35
C ALA A 154 12.85 -4.93 -12.42
N LYS A 155 13.72 -5.84 -12.01
CA LYS A 155 14.77 -6.40 -12.86
C LYS A 155 14.41 -7.79 -13.35
N ASN A 156 14.86 -8.11 -14.56
CA ASN A 156 14.78 -9.43 -15.17
C ASN A 156 13.33 -9.97 -15.29
N LEU A 157 12.34 -9.09 -15.45
CA LEU A 157 10.94 -9.48 -15.62
C LEU A 157 10.74 -10.35 -16.87
N GLU A 158 11.51 -10.09 -17.93
CA GLU A 158 11.55 -10.86 -19.18
C GLU A 158 12.07 -12.29 -19.02
N THR A 159 12.74 -12.60 -17.90
CA THR A 159 13.27 -13.94 -17.60
C THR A 159 12.31 -14.77 -16.76
N ILE A 160 11.22 -14.18 -16.27
CA ILE A 160 10.21 -14.88 -15.50
C ILE A 160 9.65 -16.00 -16.36
N VAL A 161 9.61 -17.20 -15.78
CA VAL A 161 9.03 -18.36 -16.42
C VAL A 161 7.56 -18.44 -16.03
N HIS A 162 6.69 -18.26 -17.02
CA HIS A 162 5.25 -18.32 -16.82
C HIS A 162 4.72 -19.71 -17.19
N HIS A 163 4.10 -20.42 -16.25
CA HIS A 163 3.43 -21.70 -16.54
C HIS A 163 1.90 -21.58 -16.60
N ALA A 164 1.36 -20.42 -16.19
CA ALA A 164 -0.06 -20.06 -16.34
C ALA A 164 -0.18 -18.53 -16.37
N PRO A 165 -1.28 -17.97 -16.90
CA PRO A 165 -1.52 -16.54 -16.89
C PRO A 165 -1.47 -15.99 -15.45
N SER A 166 -0.97 -14.78 -15.32
CA SER A 166 -0.86 -14.03 -14.07
C SER A 166 -1.58 -12.71 -14.24
N THR A 167 -2.14 -12.16 -13.17
CA THR A 167 -2.94 -10.93 -13.26
C THR A 167 -2.01 -9.72 -13.29
N VAL A 168 -2.21 -8.84 -14.27
CA VAL A 168 -1.60 -7.51 -14.32
C VAL A 168 -2.72 -6.49 -14.45
N GLY A 169 -2.93 -5.70 -13.39
CA GLY A 169 -3.94 -4.66 -13.35
C GLY A 169 -3.67 -3.50 -14.30
N VAL A 170 -4.73 -2.83 -14.75
CA VAL A 170 -4.62 -1.60 -15.56
C VAL A 170 -3.88 -0.50 -14.78
N ASP A 171 -4.10 -0.42 -13.48
CA ASP A 171 -3.33 0.40 -12.55
C ASP A 171 -1.81 0.15 -12.63
N THR A 172 -1.38 -1.11 -12.78
CA THR A 172 0.03 -1.51 -12.82
C THR A 172 0.68 -1.10 -14.13
N LEU A 173 -0.04 -1.25 -15.24
CA LEU A 173 0.40 -0.76 -16.56
C LEU A 173 0.70 0.76 -16.50
N PHE A 174 -0.19 1.50 -15.84
CA PHE A 174 -0.07 2.95 -15.68
C PHE A 174 1.00 3.37 -14.67
N LYS A 175 1.05 2.76 -13.48
CA LYS A 175 2.08 3.03 -12.47
C LYS A 175 3.48 2.79 -13.03
N SER A 176 3.63 1.75 -13.85
CA SER A 176 4.90 1.40 -14.49
C SER A 176 5.25 2.31 -15.67
N LYS A 177 4.37 3.25 -16.07
CA LYS A 177 4.58 4.19 -17.18
C LYS A 177 4.99 3.50 -18.49
N GLY A 178 4.45 2.31 -18.75
CA GLY A 178 4.78 1.51 -19.94
C GLY A 178 6.18 0.87 -19.90
N ARG A 179 6.95 1.06 -18.83
CA ARG A 179 8.25 0.40 -18.61
C ARG A 179 8.04 -1.03 -18.09
N ILE A 180 7.33 -1.85 -18.87
CA ILE A 180 7.12 -3.27 -18.59
C ILE A 180 7.56 -4.05 -19.83
N PRO A 181 8.46 -5.04 -19.72
CA PRO A 181 8.87 -5.83 -20.87
C PRO A 181 7.69 -6.56 -21.53
N GLU A 182 7.62 -6.52 -22.86
CA GLU A 182 6.57 -7.20 -23.62
C GLU A 182 6.55 -8.71 -23.37
N ALA A 183 7.73 -9.33 -23.19
CA ALA A 183 7.86 -10.74 -22.87
C ALA A 183 7.13 -11.11 -21.57
N PHE A 184 7.21 -10.23 -20.55
CA PHE A 184 6.49 -10.40 -19.30
C PHE A 184 4.97 -10.26 -19.50
N LEU A 185 4.53 -9.22 -20.22
CA LEU A 185 3.10 -9.03 -20.52
C LEU A 185 2.52 -10.24 -21.26
N ARG A 186 3.25 -10.74 -22.27
CA ARG A 186 2.88 -11.95 -23.02
C ARG A 186 2.84 -13.18 -22.12
N GLY A 187 3.83 -13.34 -21.23
CA GLY A 187 3.87 -14.42 -20.23
C GLY A 187 2.69 -14.37 -19.24
N CYS A 188 2.23 -13.17 -18.87
CA CYS A 188 1.03 -12.97 -18.07
C CYS A 188 -0.27 -13.28 -18.84
N GLY A 189 -0.21 -13.45 -20.16
CA GLY A 189 -1.36 -13.74 -21.02
C GLY A 189 -2.05 -12.50 -21.58
N VAL A 190 -1.37 -11.34 -21.59
CA VAL A 190 -1.89 -10.11 -22.21
C VAL A 190 -1.95 -10.31 -23.74
N PRO A 191 -3.09 -10.03 -24.41
CA PRO A 191 -3.20 -10.18 -25.86
C PRO A 191 -2.22 -9.30 -26.64
N GLU A 192 -1.67 -9.81 -27.74
CA GLU A 192 -0.65 -9.11 -28.55
C GLU A 192 -1.12 -7.73 -29.05
N VAL A 193 -2.39 -7.64 -29.46
CA VAL A 193 -3.00 -6.36 -29.86
C VAL A 193 -2.93 -5.34 -28.72
N LEU A 194 -3.19 -5.74 -27.48
CA LEU A 194 -3.11 -4.82 -26.36
C LEU A 194 -1.66 -4.39 -26.11
N ILE A 195 -0.69 -5.32 -26.21
CA ILE A 195 0.74 -5.01 -26.09
C ILE A 195 1.18 -3.97 -27.13
N GLU A 196 0.75 -4.11 -28.38
CA GLU A 196 1.07 -3.17 -29.47
C GLU A 196 0.54 -1.75 -29.21
N TYR A 197 -0.69 -1.61 -28.70
CA TYR A 197 -1.29 -0.29 -28.44
C TYR A 197 -0.88 0.34 -27.11
N LEU A 198 -0.36 -0.44 -26.15
CA LEU A 198 -0.04 0.04 -24.80
C LEU A 198 0.90 1.25 -24.76
N PRO A 199 2.03 1.30 -25.51
CA PRO A 199 2.91 2.47 -25.52
C PRO A 199 2.20 3.75 -25.94
N SER A 200 1.32 3.66 -26.95
CA SER A 200 0.53 4.80 -27.44
C SER A 200 -0.50 5.27 -26.41
N LEU A 201 -1.15 4.33 -25.73
CA LEU A 201 -2.13 4.62 -24.68
C LEU A 201 -1.48 5.32 -23.48
N ILE A 202 -0.31 4.86 -23.05
CA ILE A 202 0.37 5.40 -21.88
C ILE A 202 1.06 6.72 -22.21
N GLY A 203 1.69 6.84 -23.38
CA GLY A 203 2.41 8.05 -23.80
C GLY A 203 1.53 9.27 -24.03
N GLN A 204 0.23 9.09 -24.28
CA GLN A 204 -0.73 10.18 -24.44
C GLN A 204 -1.34 10.68 -23.12
N MET A 205 -1.14 9.96 -22.00
CA MET A 205 -1.79 10.30 -20.73
C MET A 205 -1.01 11.34 -19.93
N GLN A 206 -1.75 12.28 -19.35
CA GLN A 206 -1.20 13.29 -18.45
C GLN A 206 -0.84 12.63 -17.10
N PRO A 207 0.26 13.04 -16.42
CA PRO A 207 0.68 12.47 -15.14
C PRO A 207 -0.43 12.34 -14.09
N ILE A 208 -1.32 13.34 -14.03
CA ILE A 208 -2.42 13.35 -13.07
C ILE A 208 -3.44 12.22 -13.29
N GLN A 209 -3.58 11.71 -14.51
CA GLN A 209 -4.53 10.65 -14.85
C GLN A 209 -4.08 9.28 -14.31
N PHE A 210 -2.83 9.15 -13.86
CA PHE A 210 -2.34 7.96 -13.19
C PHE A 210 -2.82 7.86 -11.74
N TYR A 211 -3.27 8.95 -11.12
CA TYR A 211 -3.65 8.91 -9.70
C TYR A 211 -5.04 8.32 -9.51
N SER A 212 -5.15 7.46 -8.51
CA SER A 212 -6.43 7.08 -7.92
C SER A 212 -6.77 8.04 -6.78
N CYS A 213 -7.95 8.65 -6.84
CA CYS A 213 -8.47 9.54 -5.80
C CYS A 213 -9.58 8.84 -5.01
N PHE A 214 -9.56 8.97 -3.70
CA PHE A 214 -10.63 8.53 -2.82
C PHE A 214 -11.24 9.74 -2.11
N ILE A 215 -12.55 9.94 -2.25
CA ILE A 215 -13.26 11.00 -1.52
C ILE A 215 -13.73 10.43 -0.19
N SER A 216 -13.18 10.99 0.88
CA SER A 216 -13.62 10.74 2.25
C SER A 216 -14.57 11.85 2.69
N TYR A 217 -15.77 11.47 3.13
CA TYR A 217 -16.82 12.41 3.52
C TYR A 217 -17.80 11.77 4.50
N SER A 218 -18.52 12.60 5.26
CA SER A 218 -19.65 12.14 6.07
C SER A 218 -20.87 11.89 5.19
N GLY A 219 -21.71 10.89 5.49
CA GLY A 219 -22.92 10.61 4.69
C GLY A 219 -23.86 11.81 4.53
N LYS A 220 -23.80 12.79 5.43
CA LYS A 220 -24.53 14.07 5.35
C LYS A 220 -24.07 15.00 4.22
N ASP A 221 -22.87 14.79 3.69
CA ASP A 221 -22.27 15.59 2.60
C ASP A 221 -22.36 14.88 1.24
N ASP A 222 -23.21 13.86 1.10
CA ASP A 222 -23.31 13.01 -0.10
C ASP A 222 -23.62 13.79 -1.39
N ALA A 223 -24.47 14.80 -1.31
CA ALA A 223 -24.77 15.64 -2.47
C ALA A 223 -23.53 16.38 -3.00
N PHE A 224 -22.66 16.87 -2.10
CA PHE A 224 -21.40 17.48 -2.48
C PHE A 224 -20.43 16.44 -3.02
N ALA A 225 -20.26 15.30 -2.33
CA ALA A 225 -19.35 14.24 -2.73
C ALA A 225 -19.67 13.68 -4.13
N ARG A 226 -20.95 13.47 -4.45
CA ARG A 226 -21.39 13.05 -5.80
C ARG A 226 -21.11 14.10 -6.87
N ARG A 227 -21.35 15.38 -6.56
CA ARG A 227 -21.06 16.48 -7.49
C ARG A 227 -19.57 16.55 -7.80
N LEU A 228 -18.73 16.50 -6.75
CA LEU A 228 -17.29 16.49 -6.88
C LEU A 228 -16.80 15.26 -7.64
N HIS A 229 -17.31 14.07 -7.32
CA HIS A 229 -17.00 12.82 -8.00
C HIS A 229 -17.31 12.88 -9.50
N ALA A 230 -18.51 13.30 -9.87
CA ALA A 230 -18.93 13.42 -11.27
C ALA A 230 -18.03 14.41 -12.04
N ARG A 231 -17.70 15.55 -11.41
CA ARG A 231 -16.81 16.55 -12.02
C ARG A 231 -15.38 16.05 -12.19
N LEU A 232 -14.83 15.32 -11.22
CA LEU A 232 -13.51 14.69 -11.32
C LEU A 232 -13.49 13.58 -12.40
N GLN A 233 -14.56 12.79 -12.51
CA GLN A 233 -14.70 11.80 -13.58
C GLN A 233 -14.79 12.46 -14.96
N ALA A 234 -15.44 13.63 -15.08
CA ALA A 234 -15.45 14.41 -16.32
C ALA A 234 -14.04 14.89 -16.73
N GLU A 235 -13.14 15.12 -15.77
CA GLU A 235 -11.69 15.33 -16.01
C GLU A 235 -10.91 14.04 -16.28
N LYS A 236 -11.59 12.89 -16.42
CA LYS A 236 -11.02 11.56 -16.65
C LYS A 236 -10.12 11.07 -15.50
N LEU A 237 -10.36 11.53 -14.28
CA LEU A 237 -9.66 11.04 -13.09
C LEU A 237 -10.29 9.73 -12.58
N ARG A 238 -9.45 8.84 -12.06
CA ARG A 238 -9.88 7.59 -11.42
C ARG A 238 -10.31 7.90 -9.99
N VAL A 239 -11.60 8.09 -9.78
CA VAL A 239 -12.13 8.53 -8.48
C VAL A 239 -13.18 7.55 -7.97
N TRP A 240 -13.02 7.18 -6.70
CA TRP A 240 -13.98 6.43 -5.92
C TRP A 240 -14.37 7.24 -4.68
N PHE A 241 -15.51 6.92 -4.11
CA PHE A 241 -15.98 7.51 -2.87
C PHE A 241 -16.79 6.46 -2.12
N ALA A 242 -16.75 6.50 -0.79
CA ALA A 242 -17.63 5.73 0.05
C ALA A 242 -18.17 6.64 1.17
N PRO A 243 -19.50 6.72 1.37
CA PRO A 243 -20.04 7.45 2.50
C PRO A 243 -19.66 6.74 3.79
N GLU A 244 -19.42 7.52 4.83
CA GLU A 244 -19.20 7.05 6.20
C GLU A 244 -20.24 6.00 6.66
N ASP A 245 -21.48 6.10 6.18
CA ASP A 245 -22.61 5.26 6.57
C ASP A 245 -22.60 3.85 5.96
N MET A 246 -21.64 3.51 5.08
CA MET A 246 -21.45 2.14 4.55
C MET A 246 -20.96 1.10 5.60
N ARG A 247 -21.20 1.33 6.90
CA ARG A 247 -20.74 0.54 8.07
C ARG A 247 -21.32 -0.89 8.15
N GLY A 248 -21.96 -1.41 7.10
CA GLY A 248 -22.64 -2.70 7.09
C GLY A 248 -21.69 -3.90 7.03
N GLY A 249 -21.12 -4.31 8.17
CA GLY A 249 -20.52 -5.63 8.40
C GLY A 249 -18.98 -5.68 8.51
N ARG A 250 -18.42 -6.55 9.38
CA ARG A 250 -16.97 -6.70 9.62
C ARG A 250 -16.10 -6.99 8.38
N LYS A 251 -16.71 -7.41 7.26
CA LYS A 251 -16.03 -7.58 5.95
C LYS A 251 -15.84 -6.23 5.23
N SER A 252 -16.74 -5.27 5.44
CA SER A 252 -16.81 -3.99 4.75
C SER A 252 -15.76 -3.00 5.28
N GLU A 253 -15.45 -3.04 6.58
CA GLU A 253 -14.39 -2.22 7.19
C GLU A 253 -13.00 -2.55 6.63
N ARG A 254 -12.69 -3.84 6.41
CA ARG A 254 -11.40 -4.26 5.82
C ARG A 254 -11.26 -3.85 4.36
N GLN A 255 -12.35 -3.97 3.58
CA GLN A 255 -12.36 -3.58 2.16
C GLN A 255 -12.20 -2.07 1.98
N ILE A 256 -12.83 -1.25 2.84
CA ILE A 256 -12.69 0.21 2.82
C ILE A 256 -11.31 0.64 3.34
N ASP A 257 -10.81 0.00 4.40
CA ASP A 257 -9.45 0.21 4.90
C ASP A 257 -8.38 -0.16 3.88
N GLU A 258 -8.66 -1.17 3.04
CA GLU A 258 -7.84 -1.50 1.89
C GLU A 258 -7.99 -0.44 0.80
N ALA A 259 -9.20 0.03 0.49
CA ALA A 259 -9.42 1.10 -0.47
C ALA A 259 -8.61 2.35 -0.12
N ILE A 260 -8.75 2.92 1.09
CA ILE A 260 -8.00 4.14 1.50
C ILE A 260 -6.48 3.97 1.36
N ARG A 261 -5.96 2.76 1.57
CA ARG A 261 -4.53 2.46 1.40
C ARG A 261 -4.09 2.34 -0.08
N LEU A 262 -4.97 1.88 -0.96
CA LEU A 262 -4.72 1.70 -2.40
C LEU A 262 -4.67 3.03 -3.17
N HIS A 263 -5.38 4.07 -2.67
CA HIS A 263 -5.47 5.31 -3.42
C HIS A 263 -4.23 6.18 -3.25
N ASP A 264 -3.78 6.79 -4.34
CA ASP A 264 -2.65 7.70 -4.32
C ASP A 264 -3.00 8.99 -3.58
N ARG A 265 -4.27 9.41 -3.62
CA ARG A 265 -4.76 10.68 -3.07
C ARG A 265 -6.06 10.51 -2.32
N LEU A 266 -6.09 11.02 -1.10
CA LEU A 266 -7.26 11.07 -0.23
C LEU A 266 -7.81 12.51 -0.22
N LEU A 267 -8.92 12.71 -0.91
CA LEU A 267 -9.68 13.97 -0.90
C LEU A 267 -10.55 13.99 0.35
N LEU A 268 -10.11 14.68 1.40
CA LEU A 268 -10.81 14.73 2.67
C LEU A 268 -11.78 15.91 2.72
N VAL A 269 -13.08 15.64 2.71
CA VAL A 269 -14.11 16.67 2.84
C VAL A 269 -14.18 17.11 4.30
N LEU A 270 -13.89 18.39 4.58
CA LEU A 270 -13.97 19.02 5.89
C LEU A 270 -15.28 19.79 6.03
N SER A 271 -16.25 19.19 6.71
CA SER A 271 -17.56 19.74 7.05
C SER A 271 -17.76 19.70 8.57
N GLU A 272 -18.84 20.33 9.05
CA GLU A 272 -19.22 20.24 10.47
C GLU A 272 -19.50 18.78 10.91
N TYR A 273 -19.81 17.90 9.97
CA TYR A 273 -20.11 16.49 10.24
C TYR A 273 -18.86 15.63 10.19
N SER A 274 -18.04 15.81 9.15
CA SER A 274 -16.86 14.99 8.93
C SER A 274 -15.75 15.29 9.95
N MET A 275 -15.60 16.55 10.37
CA MET A 275 -14.60 16.95 11.38
C MET A 275 -14.88 16.36 12.77
N ASN A 276 -16.11 15.94 13.04
CA ASN A 276 -16.51 15.29 14.29
C ASN A 276 -16.66 13.75 14.14
N SER A 277 -16.27 13.20 12.98
CA SER A 277 -16.37 11.76 12.71
C SER A 277 -15.11 11.02 13.14
N GLU A 278 -15.26 10.01 13.99
CA GLU A 278 -14.17 9.07 14.35
C GLU A 278 -13.54 8.40 13.11
N TRP A 279 -14.32 8.19 12.05
CA TRP A 279 -13.84 7.57 10.83
C TRP A 279 -12.88 8.48 10.06
N VAL A 280 -13.23 9.76 9.91
CA VAL A 280 -12.36 10.78 9.28
C VAL A 280 -11.05 10.91 10.05
N ILE A 281 -11.11 10.93 11.39
CA ILE A 281 -9.93 10.97 12.25
C ILE A 281 -9.02 9.75 11.96
N ARG A 282 -9.61 8.56 11.85
CA ARG A 282 -8.89 7.33 11.53
C ARG A 282 -8.25 7.38 10.14
N GLU A 283 -8.91 7.98 9.16
CA GLU A 283 -8.36 8.15 7.82
C GLU A 283 -7.22 9.15 7.77
N ILE A 284 -7.34 10.27 8.49
CA ILE A 284 -6.25 11.23 8.65
C ILE A 284 -5.03 10.52 9.25
N LYS A 285 -5.21 9.77 10.35
CA LYS A 285 -4.12 9.00 10.98
C LYS A 285 -3.44 8.05 9.98
N LYS A 286 -4.22 7.37 9.13
CA LYS A 286 -3.71 6.47 8.09
C LYS A 286 -2.96 7.21 6.98
N ALA A 287 -3.54 8.28 6.44
CA ALA A 287 -2.90 9.10 5.42
C ALA A 287 -1.59 9.69 5.95
N ARG A 288 -1.59 10.25 7.16
CA ARG A 288 -0.38 10.78 7.83
C ARG A 288 0.72 9.73 7.97
N LYS A 289 0.36 8.49 8.31
CA LYS A 289 1.32 7.38 8.37
C LYS A 289 1.91 7.09 6.98
N LYS A 290 1.07 7.01 5.94
CA LYS A 290 1.50 6.77 4.56
C LYS A 290 2.41 7.89 4.04
N GLU A 291 2.12 9.16 4.34
CA GLU A 291 2.97 10.30 3.98
C GLU A 291 4.33 10.25 4.67
N LYS A 292 4.38 9.89 5.96
CA LYS A 292 5.64 9.69 6.70
C LYS A 292 6.47 8.54 6.08
N GLU A 293 5.81 7.47 5.61
CA GLU A 293 6.46 6.31 5.00
C GLU A 293 6.92 6.54 3.56
N THR A 294 6.15 7.30 2.77
CA THR A 294 6.39 7.48 1.32
C THR A 294 7.08 8.78 0.96
N GLY A 295 7.05 9.79 1.85
CA GLY A 295 7.54 11.14 1.58
C GLY A 295 6.70 11.94 0.57
N LYS A 296 5.56 11.39 0.13
CA LYS A 296 4.61 12.03 -0.79
C LYS A 296 3.39 12.51 0.00
N ASP A 297 2.78 13.60 -0.43
CA ASP A 297 1.52 14.01 0.19
C ASP A 297 0.37 13.17 -0.37
N VAL A 298 -0.45 12.67 0.54
CA VAL A 298 -1.58 11.77 0.25
C VAL A 298 -2.87 12.48 0.61
N LEU A 299 -2.87 13.31 1.65
CA LEU A 299 -4.05 13.98 2.18
C LEU A 299 -4.27 15.34 1.49
N PHE A 300 -5.45 15.52 0.89
CA PHE A 300 -5.87 16.76 0.24
C PHE A 300 -7.18 17.24 0.89
N PRO A 301 -7.10 18.17 1.86
CA PRO A 301 -8.28 18.69 2.55
C PRO A 301 -9.13 19.59 1.63
N ILE A 302 -10.45 19.38 1.66
CA ILE A 302 -11.45 20.12 0.88
C ILE A 302 -12.42 20.78 1.86
N ALA A 303 -12.40 22.11 1.97
CA ALA A 303 -13.21 22.81 2.97
C ALA A 303 -14.65 23.04 2.51
N LEU A 304 -15.63 22.52 3.25
CA LEU A 304 -17.05 22.93 3.17
C LEU A 304 -17.42 23.97 4.22
N VAL A 305 -16.57 24.15 5.24
CA VAL A 305 -16.72 25.17 6.29
C VAL A 305 -15.72 26.31 6.11
N PRO A 306 -16.01 27.52 6.65
CA PRO A 306 -15.05 28.62 6.64
C PRO A 306 -13.74 28.23 7.33
N TYR A 307 -12.61 28.77 6.83
CA TYR A 307 -11.27 28.47 7.35
C TYR A 307 -11.13 28.70 8.86
N ALA A 308 -11.81 29.70 9.42
CA ALA A 308 -11.83 29.95 10.87
C ALA A 308 -12.31 28.74 11.69
N LYS A 309 -13.30 27.97 11.20
CA LYS A 309 -13.77 26.74 11.87
C LYS A 309 -12.73 25.63 11.81
N ILE A 310 -11.94 25.57 10.74
CA ILE A 310 -10.87 24.58 10.58
C ILE A 310 -9.68 24.94 11.48
N GLN A 311 -9.35 26.22 11.62
CA GLN A 311 -8.30 26.67 12.53
C GLN A 311 -8.61 26.35 14.00
N ALA A 312 -9.88 26.51 14.39
CA ALA A 312 -10.37 26.20 15.73
C ALA A 312 -10.64 24.70 15.95
N TRP A 313 -10.44 23.85 14.95
CA TRP A 313 -10.64 22.42 15.09
C TRP A 313 -9.46 21.78 15.79
N GLU A 314 -9.74 21.15 16.93
CA GLU A 314 -8.79 20.34 17.68
C GLU A 314 -9.12 18.87 17.44
N CYS A 315 -8.15 18.13 16.90
CA CYS A 315 -8.28 16.70 16.65
C CYS A 315 -7.13 15.98 17.36
N LEU A 316 -7.31 15.71 18.65
CA LEU A 316 -6.31 15.01 19.45
C LEU A 316 -6.44 13.50 19.25
N ASP A 317 -5.35 12.87 18.84
CA ASP A 317 -5.24 11.41 18.85
C ASP A 317 -5.14 10.93 20.30
N HIS A 318 -6.18 10.24 20.79
CA HIS A 318 -6.21 9.74 22.16
C HIS A 318 -5.07 8.75 22.49
N ASP A 319 -4.47 8.10 21.49
CA ASP A 319 -3.37 7.14 21.71
C ASP A 319 -2.00 7.82 21.80
N THR A 320 -1.79 8.92 21.07
CA THR A 320 -0.47 9.55 20.90
C THR A 320 -0.38 10.97 21.47
N GLY A 321 -1.52 11.61 21.74
CA GLY A 321 -1.60 13.03 22.08
C GLY A 321 -1.24 13.97 20.93
N GLU A 322 -1.00 13.45 19.72
CA GLU A 322 -0.72 14.27 18.54
C GLU A 322 -1.99 14.99 18.09
N ASP A 323 -1.89 16.28 17.78
CA ASP A 323 -2.96 17.02 17.11
C ASP A 323 -2.92 16.71 15.60
N LEU A 324 -3.80 15.82 15.18
CA LEU A 324 -3.94 15.38 13.79
C LEU A 324 -4.42 16.51 12.86
N ALA A 325 -5.10 17.52 13.40
CA ALA A 325 -5.56 18.70 12.66
C ALA A 325 -4.46 19.77 12.53
N GLN A 326 -3.38 19.70 13.32
CA GLN A 326 -2.26 20.64 13.23
C GLN A 326 -1.71 20.75 11.79
N LYS A 327 -1.42 19.63 11.14
CA LYS A 327 -0.90 19.67 9.76
C LYS A 327 -1.94 20.01 8.69
N ILE A 328 -3.23 19.79 8.96
CA ILE A 328 -4.31 20.27 8.09
C ILE A 328 -4.37 21.80 8.12
N ARG A 329 -4.09 22.41 9.29
CA ARG A 329 -3.98 23.87 9.46
C ARG A 329 -2.69 24.45 8.86
N GLU A 330 -1.59 23.69 8.88
CA GLU A 330 -0.31 24.04 8.23
C GLU A 330 -0.36 23.83 6.70
N PHE A 331 -1.22 22.94 6.20
CA PHE A 331 -1.49 22.83 4.78
C PHE A 331 -2.12 24.14 4.31
N HIS A 332 -1.64 24.67 3.18
CA HIS A 332 -2.45 25.63 2.45
C HIS A 332 -3.73 24.88 2.08
N ILE A 333 -4.88 25.21 2.70
CA ILE A 333 -6.20 24.71 2.33
C ILE A 333 -6.67 25.62 1.20
N PRO A 334 -6.34 25.32 -0.07
CA PRO A 334 -6.41 26.30 -1.14
C PRO A 334 -7.85 26.41 -1.65
N THR A 335 -8.69 25.43 -1.29
CA THR A 335 -9.95 25.15 -1.93
C THR A 335 -11.11 25.24 -0.95
N ASN A 336 -11.80 26.37 -1.00
CA ASN A 336 -13.03 26.59 -0.27
C ASN A 336 -14.24 26.26 -1.15
N PHE A 337 -14.92 25.17 -0.83
CA PHE A 337 -16.17 24.74 -1.43
C PHE A 337 -17.39 25.14 -0.59
N SER A 338 -17.30 26.05 0.39
CA SER A 338 -18.44 26.46 1.24
C SER A 338 -19.65 26.98 0.44
N LYS A 339 -19.44 27.43 -0.80
CA LYS A 339 -20.48 27.90 -1.74
C LYS A 339 -20.71 26.96 -2.93
N TRP A 340 -20.38 25.67 -2.78
CA TRP A 340 -20.44 24.65 -3.86
C TRP A 340 -21.80 24.49 -4.55
N LYS A 341 -22.89 25.03 -3.98
CA LYS A 341 -24.22 24.99 -4.61
C LYS A 341 -24.32 25.91 -5.83
N THR A 342 -23.53 27.00 -5.86
CA THR A 342 -23.45 27.91 -7.00
C THR A 342 -22.43 27.39 -8.01
N GLU A 343 -22.79 27.33 -9.29
CA GLU A 343 -21.94 26.79 -10.36
C GLU A 343 -20.59 27.51 -10.44
N ASP A 344 -20.59 28.84 -10.53
CA ASP A 344 -19.38 29.64 -10.68
C ASP A 344 -18.39 29.47 -9.52
N GLU A 345 -18.91 29.45 -8.29
CA GLU A 345 -18.10 29.26 -7.08
C GLU A 345 -17.56 27.82 -7.01
N PHE A 346 -18.36 26.83 -7.42
CA PHE A 346 -17.92 25.44 -7.50
C PHE A 346 -16.80 25.27 -8.53
N GLU A 347 -16.95 25.78 -9.75
CA GLU A 347 -15.93 25.63 -10.79
C GLU A 347 -14.64 26.41 -10.44
N LYS A 348 -14.76 27.58 -9.80
CA LYS A 348 -13.60 28.32 -9.29
C LYS A 348 -12.84 27.51 -8.23
N ALA A 349 -13.55 26.92 -7.29
CA ALA A 349 -12.96 26.03 -6.29
C ALA A 349 -12.37 24.77 -6.95
N PHE A 350 -13.09 24.14 -7.87
CA PHE A 350 -12.64 22.96 -8.60
C PHE A 350 -11.35 23.22 -9.39
N ALA A 351 -11.23 24.36 -10.07
CA ALA A 351 -10.00 24.74 -10.77
C ALA A 351 -8.81 24.90 -9.82
N ALA A 352 -9.03 25.39 -8.59
CA ALA A 352 -7.99 25.41 -7.57
C ALA A 352 -7.61 24.00 -7.12
N LEU A 353 -8.57 23.12 -6.83
CA LEU A 353 -8.32 21.70 -6.50
C LEU A 353 -7.45 21.02 -7.57
N MET A 354 -7.79 21.20 -8.85
CA MET A 354 -7.05 20.61 -9.96
C MET A 354 -5.62 21.14 -10.07
N ARG A 355 -5.36 22.41 -9.76
CA ARG A 355 -3.99 22.95 -9.73
C ARG A 355 -3.15 22.31 -8.63
N ASP A 356 -3.73 22.11 -7.45
CA ASP A 356 -3.00 21.53 -6.32
C ASP A 356 -2.74 20.04 -6.51
N LEU A 357 -3.73 19.34 -7.10
CA LEU A 357 -3.53 17.99 -7.57
C LEU A 357 -2.42 17.92 -8.64
N ARG A 358 -2.24 18.91 -9.51
CA ARG A 358 -1.16 18.88 -10.54
C ARG A 358 0.21 19.30 -10.01
N ARG A 359 0.28 20.23 -9.05
CA ARG A 359 1.53 20.83 -8.53
C ARG A 359 2.56 19.85 -7.96
N GLN A 360 2.17 18.63 -7.62
CA GLN A 360 3.09 17.63 -7.05
C GLN A 360 3.89 16.84 -8.09
N ASP A 361 3.65 17.07 -9.38
CA ASP A 361 4.42 16.44 -10.45
C ASP A 361 5.76 17.16 -10.70
N ASP A 362 5.97 18.35 -10.11
CA ASP A 362 7.25 19.07 -10.14
C ASP A 362 8.22 18.53 -9.06
N PRO A 363 9.46 18.16 -9.42
CA PRO A 363 10.45 17.75 -8.42
C PRO A 363 10.66 18.90 -7.44
N LYS A 364 10.54 18.62 -6.13
CA LYS A 364 10.92 19.59 -5.09
C LYS A 364 12.34 20.09 -5.41
N PRO A 365 12.56 21.41 -5.54
CA PRO A 365 13.91 21.91 -5.72
C PRO A 365 14.74 21.41 -4.55
N ASN A 366 15.90 20.81 -4.85
CA ASN A 366 16.85 20.37 -3.84
C ASN A 366 17.19 21.58 -2.96
N SER A 367 16.67 21.60 -1.75
CA SER A 367 17.02 22.55 -0.69
C SER A 367 17.96 21.89 0.30
#